data_AF-A0A699ZJ50-F1
#
_entry.id   AF-A0A699ZJ50-F1
#
_cell.length_a   1.000
_cell.length_b   1.000
_cell.length_c   1.000
_cell.angle_alpha   90.00
_cell.angle_beta   90.00
_cell.angle_gamma   90.00
#
_symmetry.space_group_name_H-M   'P 1'
#
loop_
_entity.id
_entity.type
_entity.pdbx_description
1 polymer ?
#
loop_
_entity_poly.entity_id
_entity_poly.type
_entity_poly.pdbx_seq_one_letter_code
_entity_poly.pdbx_strand_id
1 'polypeptide(L)'
;VMLSTYERRRSQREVINEMPLYPTEGVLWDESQVPSTAYTGEGCLALPKLNLQFLTAHDYLLRNFNLFRLEATYEIREDIADVLGRIGAYWDDSGEVPLVKFAGWARMALPLQTFRITEVRKPAVGETKPAAVTANVVISTKTLRGDIRSEWDELRQHDVLFLMTLRPPSGAEAAAMYEGGRKPSAAEKHGLVYVRGCEIIELKDEGGRLMNDFTGRVRRDEYKPPEGTTRTLTVALDTAQYQLDMNHLGKTKGAEDPYSTFNIIMRRKPKENNFKAVLESIRDLMNEEVIIPPWLHDIFLGYGDPGAAQWRQLPQEQLLHTVDFKDTFLNAQHVLDSFPSYAPGLTMVVGPPGTGKTDTAVQIMHVLYHNCPAQRTLLIAHSNQALNDLFQKIIERDVPARYLLRLGQSVW
;
A
#
# COMPACT_ATOMS: atom_id res chain seq x y z
N VAL A 1 14.33 -1.59 -37.39
CA VAL A 1 14.68 -3.02 -37.28
C VAL A 1 16.08 -3.21 -36.69
N MET A 2 17.17 -2.85 -37.38
CA MET A 2 18.52 -3.06 -36.83
C MET A 2 18.75 -2.40 -35.45
N LEU A 3 18.32 -1.15 -35.24
CA LEU A 3 18.46 -0.48 -33.94
C LEU A 3 17.71 -1.21 -32.82
N SER A 4 16.42 -1.50 -32.99
CA SER A 4 15.59 -2.22 -31.98
C SER A 4 16.06 -3.64 -31.68
N THR A 5 16.76 -4.28 -32.62
CA THR A 5 17.27 -5.65 -32.43
C THR A 5 18.56 -5.67 -31.60
N TYR A 6 19.44 -4.68 -31.76
CA TYR A 6 20.77 -4.66 -31.15
C TYR A 6 20.97 -3.59 -30.07
N GLU A 7 19.97 -2.75 -29.81
CA GLU A 7 20.02 -1.81 -28.69
C GLU A 7 20.15 -2.54 -27.35
N ARG A 8 20.85 -1.92 -26.40
CA ARG A 8 20.97 -2.44 -25.04
C ARG A 8 19.59 -2.46 -24.40
N ARG A 9 19.11 -3.64 -24.05
CA ARG A 9 17.85 -3.81 -23.33
C ARG A 9 18.08 -3.59 -21.85
N ARG A 10 17.17 -2.83 -21.26
CA ARG A 10 17.12 -2.64 -19.81
C ARG A 10 16.56 -3.89 -19.15
N SER A 11 17.07 -4.23 -17.98
CA SER A 11 16.51 -5.34 -17.21
C SER A 11 15.13 -4.96 -16.64
N GLN A 12 14.24 -5.94 -16.45
CA GLN A 12 12.92 -5.68 -15.85
C GLN A 12 13.06 -5.12 -14.43
N ARG A 13 14.09 -5.57 -13.69
CA ARG A 13 14.43 -5.08 -12.35
C ARG A 13 14.78 -3.60 -12.33
N GLU A 14 15.61 -3.14 -13.26
CA GLU A 14 15.92 -1.71 -13.41
C GLU A 14 14.67 -0.87 -13.68
N VAL A 15 13.79 -1.33 -14.57
CA VAL A 15 12.57 -0.61 -14.93
C VAL A 15 11.64 -0.45 -13.72
N ILE A 16 11.49 -1.50 -12.92
CA ILE A 16 10.67 -1.49 -11.71
C ILE A 16 11.27 -0.58 -10.63
N ASN A 17 12.59 -0.59 -10.47
CA ASN A 17 13.28 0.21 -9.45
C ASN A 17 13.28 1.71 -9.78
N GLU A 18 13.16 2.07 -11.05
CA GLU A 18 12.98 3.45 -11.51
C GLU A 18 11.50 3.90 -11.53
N MET A 19 10.57 3.01 -11.20
CA MET A 19 9.15 3.35 -11.21
C MET A 19 8.76 4.07 -9.92
N PRO A 20 8.08 5.23 -9.97
CA PRO A 20 7.47 5.85 -8.80
C PRO A 20 6.42 4.94 -8.16
N LEU A 21 6.32 4.98 -6.84
CA LEU A 21 5.31 4.24 -6.07
C LEU A 21 4.01 5.01 -5.92
N TYR A 22 4.09 6.35 -5.89
CA TYR A 22 2.93 7.21 -5.79
C TYR A 22 2.40 7.59 -7.18
N PRO A 23 1.08 7.66 -7.36
CA PRO A 23 0.52 8.19 -8.60
C PRO A 23 0.71 9.70 -8.69
N THR A 24 0.86 10.19 -9.92
CA THR A 24 0.91 11.62 -10.25
C THR A 24 -0.38 12.06 -10.96
N GLU A 25 -0.53 13.36 -11.18
CA GLU A 25 -1.61 13.95 -11.96
C GLU A 25 -1.81 13.29 -13.33
N GLY A 26 -0.72 12.86 -13.99
CA GLY A 26 -0.81 12.23 -15.30
C GLY A 26 -1.51 10.87 -15.27
N VAL A 27 -1.33 10.10 -14.19
CA VAL A 27 -1.89 8.75 -14.07
C VAL A 27 -3.29 8.78 -13.45
N LEU A 28 -3.53 9.66 -12.48
CA LEU A 28 -4.81 9.75 -11.76
C LEU A 28 -6.01 10.02 -12.69
N TRP A 29 -5.81 10.81 -13.75
CA TRP A 29 -6.87 11.16 -14.70
C TRP A 29 -6.70 10.52 -16.09
N ASP A 30 -5.80 9.55 -16.26
CA ASP A 30 -5.69 8.76 -17.49
C ASP A 30 -6.72 7.62 -17.49
N GLU A 31 -7.84 7.83 -18.20
CA GLU A 31 -8.94 6.85 -18.29
C GLU A 31 -8.57 5.55 -19.01
N SER A 32 -7.45 5.51 -19.75
CA SER A 32 -6.98 4.29 -20.41
C SER A 32 -6.34 3.29 -19.44
N GLN A 33 -5.79 3.79 -18.33
CA GLN A 33 -5.17 3.01 -17.27
C GLN A 33 -6.05 2.92 -16.02
N VAL A 34 -6.71 4.02 -15.66
CA VAL A 34 -7.57 4.13 -14.48
C VAL A 34 -9.01 4.37 -14.95
N PRO A 35 -9.75 3.28 -15.27
CA PRO A 35 -11.11 3.39 -15.79
C PRO A 35 -12.05 4.00 -14.75
N SER A 36 -13.05 4.73 -15.22
CA SER A 36 -14.16 5.16 -14.36
C SER A 36 -15.11 3.99 -14.06
N THR A 37 -15.94 4.12 -13.03
CA THR A 37 -17.03 3.16 -12.72
C THR A 37 -18.03 2.99 -13.85
N ALA A 38 -18.07 3.91 -14.82
CA ALA A 38 -18.92 3.85 -15.99
C ALA A 38 -18.32 3.02 -17.14
N TYR A 39 -17.19 2.35 -16.92
CA TYR A 39 -16.56 1.51 -17.94
C TYR A 39 -17.45 0.31 -18.31
N THR A 40 -17.90 0.28 -19.57
CA THR A 40 -18.86 -0.70 -20.10
C THR A 40 -18.24 -2.04 -20.47
N GLY A 41 -16.91 -2.16 -20.49
CA GLY A 41 -16.22 -3.37 -20.96
C GLY A 41 -16.10 -3.49 -22.48
N GLU A 42 -16.62 -2.53 -23.25
CA GLU A 42 -16.58 -2.56 -24.73
C GLU A 42 -15.18 -2.25 -25.29
N GLY A 43 -14.38 -1.48 -24.56
CA GLY A 43 -12.97 -1.18 -24.89
C GLY A 43 -12.00 -2.26 -24.40
N CYS A 44 -10.72 -2.10 -24.75
CA CYS A 44 -9.64 -2.81 -24.07
C CYS A 44 -8.91 -1.82 -23.16
N LEU A 45 -8.59 -2.25 -21.94
CA LEU A 45 -7.74 -1.48 -21.02
C LEU A 45 -6.32 -2.02 -21.06
N ALA A 46 -5.35 -1.13 -20.84
CA ALA A 46 -3.94 -1.48 -20.71
C ALA A 46 -3.62 -2.10 -19.33
N LEU A 47 -4.40 -3.10 -18.93
CA LEU A 47 -4.31 -3.76 -17.63
C LEU A 47 -3.79 -5.19 -17.77
N PRO A 48 -2.88 -5.63 -16.87
CA PRO A 48 -2.55 -7.03 -16.75
C PRO A 48 -3.79 -7.87 -16.42
N LYS A 49 -3.82 -9.11 -16.90
CA LYS A 49 -4.89 -10.06 -16.58
C LYS A 49 -4.36 -11.12 -15.62
N LEU A 50 -5.10 -11.32 -14.52
CA LEU A 50 -4.93 -12.49 -13.67
C LEU A 50 -5.78 -13.62 -14.25
N ASN A 51 -5.13 -14.70 -14.62
CA ASN A 51 -5.77 -15.93 -15.08
C ASN A 51 -5.08 -17.10 -14.37
N LEU A 52 -5.21 -18.31 -14.91
CA LEU A 52 -4.66 -19.51 -14.30
C LEU A 52 -3.13 -19.61 -14.39
N GLN A 53 -2.50 -19.01 -15.41
CA GLN A 53 -1.08 -19.23 -15.72
C GLN A 53 -0.24 -17.95 -15.81
N PHE A 54 1.01 -18.05 -15.34
CA PHE A 54 1.99 -16.96 -15.32
C PHE A 54 3.36 -17.46 -15.77
N LEU A 55 4.07 -16.71 -16.63
CA LEU A 55 5.30 -17.17 -17.26
C LEU A 55 6.41 -17.51 -16.25
N THR A 56 6.52 -16.70 -15.20
CA THR A 56 7.50 -16.84 -14.11
C THR A 56 6.93 -16.23 -12.84
N ALA A 57 7.57 -16.47 -11.69
CA ALA A 57 7.25 -15.77 -10.45
C ALA A 57 7.36 -14.25 -10.62
N HIS A 58 8.32 -13.76 -11.40
CA HIS A 58 8.47 -12.35 -11.70
C HIS A 58 7.30 -11.79 -12.52
N ASP A 59 6.80 -12.52 -13.52
CA ASP A 59 5.58 -12.13 -14.27
C ASP A 59 4.37 -12.05 -13.34
N TYR A 60 4.15 -13.07 -12.49
CA TYR A 60 3.09 -13.04 -11.50
C TYR A 60 3.16 -11.81 -10.58
N LEU A 61 4.34 -11.54 -10.00
CA LEU A 61 4.54 -10.40 -9.10
C LEU A 61 4.35 -9.07 -9.84
N LEU A 62 4.84 -8.93 -11.07
CA LEU A 62 4.72 -7.70 -11.85
C LEU A 62 3.25 -7.41 -12.24
N ARG A 63 2.45 -8.44 -12.56
CA ARG A 63 1.02 -8.26 -12.84
C ARG A 63 0.27 -7.80 -11.59
N ASN A 64 0.53 -8.46 -10.45
CA ASN A 64 -0.07 -8.07 -9.17
C ASN A 64 0.37 -6.66 -8.74
N PHE A 65 1.65 -6.31 -8.90
CA PHE A 65 2.19 -4.98 -8.62
C PHE A 65 1.43 -3.89 -9.40
N ASN A 66 1.27 -4.08 -10.72
CA ASN A 66 0.60 -3.11 -11.57
C ASN A 66 -0.89 -3.00 -11.26
N LEU A 67 -1.59 -4.12 -11.06
CA LEU A 67 -3.01 -4.13 -10.74
C LEU A 67 -3.28 -3.45 -9.39
N PHE A 68 -2.53 -3.81 -8.36
CA PHE A 68 -2.67 -3.23 -7.03
C PHE A 68 -2.34 -1.74 -7.03
N ARG A 69 -1.32 -1.31 -7.80
CA ARG A 69 -1.01 0.11 -7.99
C ARG A 69 -2.17 0.87 -8.63
N LEU A 70 -2.80 0.30 -9.65
CA LEU A 70 -3.90 0.96 -10.38
C LEU A 70 -5.20 1.00 -9.57
N GLU A 71 -5.49 -0.07 -8.82
CA GLU A 71 -6.58 -0.09 -7.83
C GLU A 71 -6.39 1.01 -6.77
N ALA A 72 -5.20 1.08 -6.15
CA ALA A 72 -4.88 2.14 -5.20
C ALA A 72 -4.97 3.54 -5.84
N THR A 73 -4.54 3.68 -7.10
CA THR A 73 -4.64 4.96 -7.83
C THR A 73 -6.09 5.40 -8.03
N TYR A 74 -6.99 4.46 -8.31
CA TYR A 74 -8.42 4.74 -8.41
C TYR A 74 -8.99 5.27 -7.08
N GLU A 75 -8.68 4.62 -5.96
CA GLU A 75 -9.12 5.11 -4.64
C GLU A 75 -8.55 6.49 -4.31
N ILE A 76 -7.27 6.72 -4.60
CA ILE A 76 -6.60 8.01 -4.38
C ILE A 76 -7.25 9.10 -5.24
N ARG A 77 -7.62 8.81 -6.49
CA ARG A 77 -8.34 9.73 -7.38
C ARG A 77 -9.69 10.16 -6.77
N GLU A 78 -10.47 9.22 -6.24
CA GLU A 78 -11.76 9.52 -5.60
C GLU A 78 -11.57 10.38 -4.33
N ASP A 79 -10.60 10.02 -3.49
CA ASP A 79 -10.29 10.80 -2.29
C ASP A 79 -9.85 12.24 -2.64
N ILE A 80 -9.02 12.41 -3.68
CA ILE A 80 -8.59 13.73 -4.16
C ILE A 80 -9.78 14.49 -4.74
N ALA A 81 -10.64 13.86 -5.54
CA ALA A 81 -11.80 14.50 -6.15
C ALA A 81 -12.79 15.05 -5.09
N ASP A 82 -13.02 14.31 -4.00
CA ASP A 82 -13.83 14.80 -2.86
C ASP A 82 -13.19 16.03 -2.21
N VAL A 83 -11.87 16.00 -1.97
CA VAL A 83 -11.14 17.14 -1.41
C VAL A 83 -11.22 18.37 -2.31
N LEU A 84 -10.98 18.21 -3.61
CA LEU A 84 -11.07 19.30 -4.60
C LEU A 84 -12.45 19.96 -4.62
N GLY A 85 -13.52 19.15 -4.51
CA GLY A 85 -14.90 19.63 -4.45
C GLY A 85 -15.24 20.46 -3.22
N ARG A 86 -14.49 20.31 -2.12
CA ARG A 86 -14.76 20.97 -0.82
C ARG A 86 -13.89 22.18 -0.53
N ILE A 87 -12.65 22.20 -1.03
CA ILE A 87 -11.65 23.20 -0.62
C ILE A 87 -11.94 24.61 -1.18
N GLY A 88 -12.60 24.68 -2.34
CA GLY A 88 -13.02 25.95 -2.96
C GLY A 88 -11.86 26.92 -3.19
N ALA A 89 -10.86 26.51 -3.99
CA ALA A 89 -9.72 27.36 -4.34
C ALA A 89 -10.16 28.52 -5.26
N TYR A 90 -9.65 29.73 -5.00
CA TYR A 90 -9.86 30.92 -5.84
C TYR A 90 -8.60 31.79 -5.86
N TRP A 91 -8.44 32.59 -6.93
CA TRP A 91 -7.41 33.62 -6.99
C TRP A 91 -7.84 34.83 -6.18
N ASP A 92 -6.97 35.28 -5.28
CA ASP A 92 -7.13 36.55 -4.58
C ASP A 92 -6.16 37.58 -5.17
N ASP A 93 -6.74 38.59 -5.82
CA ASP A 93 -6.02 39.70 -6.46
C ASP A 93 -5.88 40.92 -5.53
N SER A 94 -6.23 40.78 -4.24
CA SER A 94 -6.19 41.89 -3.28
C SER A 94 -4.77 42.33 -2.88
N GLY A 95 -3.73 41.56 -3.24
CA GLY A 95 -2.32 41.82 -2.92
C GLY A 95 -1.46 42.21 -4.13
N GLU A 96 -0.18 42.48 -3.90
CA GLU A 96 0.78 42.80 -4.99
C GLU A 96 1.04 41.62 -5.94
N VAL A 97 0.85 40.38 -5.46
CA VAL A 97 0.99 39.15 -6.24
C VAL A 97 -0.29 38.32 -6.05
N PRO A 98 -0.92 37.83 -7.14
CA PRO A 98 -2.08 36.97 -7.05
C PRO A 98 -1.72 35.68 -6.32
N LEU A 99 -2.48 35.37 -5.26
CA LEU A 99 -2.27 34.18 -4.45
C LEU A 99 -3.53 33.32 -4.45
N VAL A 100 -3.34 32.01 -4.48
CA VAL A 100 -4.45 31.07 -4.33
C VAL A 100 -4.86 31.02 -2.87
N LYS A 101 -6.13 31.37 -2.61
CA LYS A 101 -6.78 31.24 -1.30
C LYS A 101 -7.87 30.17 -1.36
N PHE A 102 -8.29 29.73 -0.18
CA PHE A 102 -9.26 28.65 -0.02
C PHE A 102 -10.46 29.17 0.77
N ALA A 103 -11.65 29.10 0.18
CA ALA A 103 -12.89 29.55 0.83
C ALA A 103 -13.57 28.42 1.62
N GLY A 104 -13.34 27.18 1.21
CA GLY A 104 -13.91 25.99 1.82
C GLY A 104 -12.93 25.27 2.74
N TRP A 105 -13.37 24.13 3.26
CA TRP A 105 -12.57 23.27 4.15
C TRP A 105 -12.83 21.81 3.82
N ALA A 106 -11.79 20.98 3.97
CA ALA A 106 -11.88 19.53 3.83
C ALA A 106 -11.32 18.86 5.07
N ARG A 107 -12.00 17.85 5.61
CA ARG A 107 -11.53 17.10 6.80
C ARG A 107 -10.17 16.42 6.58
N MET A 108 -9.91 16.03 5.34
CA MET A 108 -8.75 15.25 4.91
C MET A 108 -7.63 16.09 4.28
N ALA A 109 -7.81 17.41 4.13
CA ALA A 109 -6.78 18.27 3.54
C ALA A 109 -6.63 19.62 4.24
N LEU A 110 -5.42 20.16 4.21
CA LEU A 110 -5.07 21.44 4.82
C LEU A 110 -4.22 22.27 3.86
N PRO A 111 -4.37 23.62 3.88
CA PRO A 111 -3.40 24.50 3.25
C PRO A 111 -2.01 24.35 3.86
N LEU A 112 -1.01 24.34 2.99
CA LEU A 112 0.40 24.36 3.40
C LEU A 112 0.78 25.78 3.83
N GLN A 113 1.47 25.90 4.97
CA GLN A 113 2.12 27.15 5.35
C GLN A 113 3.47 27.27 4.66
N THR A 114 4.26 26.20 4.71
CA THR A 114 5.55 26.12 4.02
C THR A 114 5.85 24.69 3.60
N PHE A 115 6.57 24.56 2.48
CA PHE A 115 7.18 23.32 2.02
C PHE A 115 8.60 23.63 1.58
N ARG A 116 9.58 22.86 2.05
CA ARG A 116 10.99 23.00 1.63
C ARG A 116 11.68 21.65 1.60
N ILE A 117 12.36 21.35 0.50
CA ILE A 117 13.29 20.23 0.46
C ILE A 117 14.48 20.54 1.38
N THR A 118 14.80 19.61 2.27
CA THR A 118 15.85 19.75 3.29
C THR A 118 17.13 19.04 2.91
N GLU A 119 17.02 17.84 2.33
CA GLU A 119 18.18 17.02 2.00
C GLU A 119 17.90 16.22 0.73
N VAL A 120 18.89 16.19 -0.17
CA VAL A 120 18.92 15.27 -1.32
C VAL A 120 20.23 14.50 -1.22
N ARG A 121 20.14 13.21 -0.92
CA ARG A 121 21.32 12.35 -0.79
C ARG A 121 21.81 11.90 -2.16
N LYS A 122 23.12 11.78 -2.28
CA LYS A 122 23.76 11.29 -3.52
C LYS A 122 23.23 9.89 -3.87
N PRO A 123 23.06 9.57 -5.15
CA PRO A 123 22.71 8.22 -5.59
C PRO A 123 23.64 7.15 -5.05
N ALA A 124 23.09 5.96 -4.80
CA ALA A 124 23.91 4.78 -4.52
C ALA A 124 24.69 4.38 -5.78
N VAL A 125 25.76 3.59 -5.60
CA VAL A 125 26.56 3.10 -6.73
C VAL A 125 25.68 2.24 -7.64
N GLY A 126 25.59 2.62 -8.92
CA GLY A 126 24.77 1.92 -9.92
C GLY A 126 23.33 2.46 -10.06
N GLU A 127 22.89 3.35 -9.17
CA GLU A 127 21.60 4.01 -9.28
C GLU A 127 21.72 5.41 -9.89
N THR A 128 20.68 5.80 -10.64
CA THR A 128 20.56 7.14 -11.24
C THR A 128 19.79 8.11 -10.34
N LYS A 129 18.86 7.59 -9.55
CA LYS A 129 18.02 8.34 -8.61
C LYS A 129 18.75 8.60 -7.29
N PRO A 130 18.42 9.68 -6.54
CA PRO A 130 19.01 9.94 -5.23
C PRO A 130 18.67 8.84 -4.22
N ALA A 131 19.55 8.60 -3.26
CA ALA A 131 19.32 7.57 -2.22
C ALA A 131 18.21 7.95 -1.23
N ALA A 132 17.98 9.25 -1.03
CA ALA A 132 16.89 9.77 -0.21
C ALA A 132 16.61 11.23 -0.60
N VAL A 133 15.34 11.62 -0.51
CA VAL A 133 14.89 13.01 -0.65
C VAL A 133 14.00 13.32 0.54
N THR A 134 14.40 14.26 1.38
CA THR A 134 13.62 14.67 2.56
C THR A 134 13.14 16.11 2.41
N ALA A 135 11.96 16.39 2.93
CA ALA A 135 11.38 17.72 2.97
C ALA A 135 10.73 18.02 4.32
N ASN A 136 10.69 19.30 4.67
CA ASN A 136 9.91 19.82 5.78
C ASN A 136 8.63 20.45 5.26
N VAL A 137 7.53 20.09 5.92
CA VAL A 137 6.18 20.56 5.64
C VAL A 137 5.62 21.17 6.91
N VAL A 138 5.10 22.40 6.84
CA VAL A 138 4.48 23.06 7.98
C VAL A 138 3.00 23.30 7.68
N ILE A 139 2.14 22.86 8.61
CA ILE A 139 0.70 23.03 8.57
C ILE A 139 0.19 23.69 9.85
N SER A 140 -0.95 24.37 9.76
CA SER A 140 -1.67 24.87 10.93
C SER A 140 -2.98 24.15 11.11
N THR A 141 -3.21 23.70 12.34
CA THR A 141 -4.47 23.10 12.81
C THR A 141 -5.36 24.11 13.52
N LYS A 142 -5.02 25.41 13.49
CA LYS A 142 -5.74 26.48 14.22
C LYS A 142 -7.20 26.59 13.81
N THR A 143 -7.50 26.41 12.54
CA THR A 143 -8.86 26.53 11.98
C THR A 143 -9.69 25.25 12.13
N LEU A 144 -9.09 24.17 12.63
CA LEU A 144 -9.76 22.87 12.76
C LEU A 144 -10.60 22.78 14.03
N ARG A 145 -11.75 22.12 13.90
CA ARG A 145 -12.53 21.64 15.05
C ARG A 145 -11.75 20.58 15.83
N GLY A 146 -11.96 20.49 17.15
CA GLY A 146 -11.17 19.64 18.05
C GLY A 146 -11.14 18.15 17.71
N ASP A 147 -12.22 17.59 17.18
CA ASP A 147 -12.29 16.20 16.66
C ASP A 147 -11.37 16.02 15.44
N ILE A 148 -11.50 16.91 14.45
CA ILE A 148 -10.68 16.86 13.22
C ILE A 148 -9.21 17.12 13.55
N ARG A 149 -8.93 18.06 14.44
CA ARG A 149 -7.56 18.33 14.92
C ARG A 149 -6.95 17.10 15.57
N SER A 150 -7.71 16.38 16.40
CA SER A 150 -7.24 15.13 17.02
C SER A 150 -6.88 14.09 15.96
N GLU A 151 -7.67 13.96 14.89
CA GLU A 151 -7.35 13.05 13.77
C GLU A 151 -6.07 13.42 13.02
N TRP A 152 -5.79 14.71 12.87
CA TRP A 152 -4.52 15.17 12.28
C TRP A 152 -3.33 14.98 13.23
N ASP A 153 -3.57 15.10 14.54
CA ASP A 153 -2.57 14.83 15.57
C ASP A 153 -2.32 13.32 15.76
N GLU A 154 -3.20 12.46 15.24
CA GLU A 154 -3.07 10.98 15.24
C GLU A 154 -2.25 10.41 14.07
N LEU A 155 -1.82 11.25 13.11
CA LEU A 155 -0.91 10.84 12.04
C LEU A 155 0.34 10.20 12.64
N ARG A 156 0.91 9.18 11.99
CA ARG A 156 2.04 8.38 12.50
C ARG A 156 3.21 8.35 11.53
N GLN A 157 4.35 7.87 12.03
CA GLN A 157 5.46 7.47 11.16
C GLN A 157 4.95 6.44 10.14
N HIS A 158 5.43 6.55 8.90
CA HIS A 158 5.04 5.73 7.75
C HIS A 158 3.65 6.00 7.16
N ASP A 159 2.88 6.94 7.71
CA ASP A 159 1.65 7.38 7.05
C ASP A 159 1.99 8.11 5.74
N VAL A 160 1.25 7.76 4.68
CA VAL A 160 1.38 8.38 3.37
C VAL A 160 0.47 9.61 3.27
N LEU A 161 1.04 10.72 2.78
CA LEU A 161 0.33 11.96 2.49
C LEU A 161 0.52 12.36 1.02
N PHE A 162 -0.33 13.25 0.53
CA PHE A 162 -0.28 13.78 -0.84
C PHE A 162 -0.12 15.29 -0.81
N LEU A 163 0.93 15.78 -1.48
CA LEU A 163 1.21 17.18 -1.73
C LEU A 163 0.57 17.56 -3.07
N MET A 164 -0.16 18.67 -3.08
CA MET A 164 -0.93 19.11 -4.25
C MET A 164 -0.71 20.59 -4.55
N THR A 165 -0.76 20.92 -5.84
CA THR A 165 -0.74 22.29 -6.34
C THR A 165 -2.06 22.61 -7.02
N LEU A 166 -2.84 23.50 -6.42
CA LEU A 166 -4.09 24.00 -6.98
C LEU A 166 -3.91 25.39 -7.57
N ARG A 167 -4.37 25.59 -8.80
CA ARG A 167 -4.43 26.86 -9.53
C ARG A 167 -5.79 26.94 -10.22
N PRO A 168 -6.79 27.54 -9.56
CA PRO A 168 -8.15 27.54 -10.08
C PRO A 168 -8.18 28.15 -11.49
N PRO A 169 -8.94 27.58 -12.44
CA PRO A 169 -9.00 28.11 -13.79
C PRO A 169 -9.61 29.52 -13.77
N SER A 170 -9.12 30.38 -14.65
CA SER A 170 -9.76 31.67 -14.92
C SER A 170 -11.18 31.46 -15.47
N GLY A 171 -12.05 32.47 -15.37
CA GLY A 171 -13.42 32.38 -15.88
C GLY A 171 -13.50 32.03 -17.37
N ALA A 172 -12.52 32.49 -18.17
CA ALA A 172 -12.42 32.17 -19.59
C ALA A 172 -12.02 30.71 -19.84
N GLU A 173 -11.02 30.20 -19.09
CA GLU A 173 -10.61 28.79 -19.18
C GLU A 173 -11.73 27.85 -18.74
N ALA A 174 -12.41 28.18 -17.64
CA ALA A 174 -13.56 27.42 -17.17
C ALA A 174 -14.70 27.37 -18.21
N ALA A 175 -14.96 28.48 -18.92
CA ALA A 175 -15.95 28.50 -20.00
C ALA A 175 -15.53 27.64 -21.20
N ALA A 176 -14.25 27.70 -21.59
CA ALA A 176 -13.70 26.91 -22.70
C ALA A 176 -13.73 25.40 -22.42
N MET A 177 -13.62 24.96 -21.16
CA MET A 177 -13.67 23.54 -20.78
C MET A 177 -14.99 22.84 -21.11
N TYR A 178 -16.10 23.58 -21.17
CA TYR A 178 -17.43 23.05 -21.51
C TYR A 178 -17.78 23.21 -22.99
N GLU A 179 -16.88 23.80 -23.78
CA GLU A 179 -17.07 23.98 -25.21
C GLU A 179 -17.06 22.62 -25.95
N GLY A 180 -17.97 22.43 -26.90
CA GLY A 180 -18.08 21.17 -27.66
C GLY A 180 -18.68 19.97 -26.90
N GLY A 181 -19.28 20.18 -25.73
CA GLY A 181 -19.96 19.12 -24.97
C GLY A 181 -19.03 18.18 -24.20
N ARG A 182 -17.73 18.50 -24.10
CA ARG A 182 -16.78 17.78 -23.26
C ARG A 182 -17.12 17.95 -21.78
N LYS A 183 -17.02 16.87 -21.00
CA LYS A 183 -17.10 16.93 -19.53
C LYS A 183 -15.69 17.03 -18.97
N PRO A 184 -15.30 18.14 -18.32
CA PRO A 184 -13.98 18.25 -17.72
C PRO A 184 -13.84 17.32 -16.52
N SER A 185 -12.62 16.86 -16.29
CA SER A 185 -12.27 16.07 -15.11
C SER A 185 -12.34 16.93 -13.83
N ALA A 186 -12.35 16.27 -12.66
CA ALA A 186 -12.29 16.99 -11.38
C ALA A 186 -11.00 17.83 -11.25
N ALA A 187 -9.88 17.33 -11.77
CA ALA A 187 -8.62 18.07 -11.79
C ALA A 187 -8.74 19.36 -12.61
N GLU A 188 -9.28 19.28 -13.83
CA GLU A 188 -9.45 20.46 -14.70
C GLU A 188 -10.41 21.48 -14.07
N LYS A 189 -11.55 21.02 -13.55
CA LYS A 189 -12.57 21.88 -12.95
C LYS A 189 -12.04 22.68 -11.75
N HIS A 190 -11.20 22.04 -10.93
CA HIS A 190 -10.69 22.63 -9.69
C HIS A 190 -9.24 23.13 -9.81
N GLY A 191 -8.64 23.02 -11.00
CA GLY A 191 -7.31 23.54 -11.28
C GLY A 191 -6.17 22.76 -10.62
N LEU A 192 -6.27 21.44 -10.48
CA LEU A 192 -5.19 20.63 -9.94
C LEU A 192 -4.07 20.46 -10.98
N VAL A 193 -2.88 20.92 -10.63
CA VAL A 193 -1.70 20.96 -11.53
C VAL A 193 -0.72 19.83 -11.22
N TYR A 194 -0.39 19.63 -9.93
CA TYR A 194 0.60 18.63 -9.51
C TYR A 194 0.08 17.82 -8.33
N VAL A 195 0.40 16.52 -8.32
CA VAL A 195 0.20 15.61 -7.20
C VAL A 195 1.50 14.83 -6.95
N ARG A 196 2.03 14.88 -5.72
CA ARG A 196 3.18 14.07 -5.31
C ARG A 196 2.89 13.40 -3.97
N GLY A 197 3.15 12.11 -3.87
CA GLY A 197 3.07 11.40 -2.59
C GLY A 197 4.32 11.60 -1.75
N CYS A 198 4.15 11.55 -0.43
CA CYS A 198 5.23 11.55 0.55
C CYS A 198 4.87 10.67 1.75
N GLU A 199 5.87 10.32 2.54
CA GLU A 199 5.71 9.48 3.73
C GLU A 199 6.26 10.21 4.96
N ILE A 200 5.53 10.17 6.07
CA ILE A 200 5.97 10.81 7.32
C ILE A 200 7.16 10.06 7.92
N ILE A 201 8.27 10.77 8.12
CA ILE A 201 9.42 10.31 8.90
C ILE A 201 9.27 10.74 10.36
N GLU A 202 9.00 12.02 10.59
CA GLU A 202 8.83 12.62 11.93
C GLU A 202 7.70 13.64 11.93
N LEU A 203 7.01 13.76 13.07
CA LEU A 203 6.00 14.79 13.33
C LEU A 203 6.36 15.52 14.63
N LYS A 204 6.42 16.84 14.57
CA LYS A 204 6.72 17.72 15.71
C LYS A 204 5.60 18.73 15.94
N ASP A 205 5.33 19.02 17.20
CA ASP A 205 4.41 20.07 17.61
C ASP A 205 5.05 21.47 17.51
N GLU A 206 4.34 22.50 17.96
CA GLU A 206 4.82 23.89 17.91
C GLU A 206 6.01 24.15 18.85
N GLY A 207 6.12 23.37 19.93
CA GLY A 207 7.26 23.38 20.85
C GLY A 207 8.48 22.62 20.32
N GLY A 208 8.39 22.02 19.13
CA GLY A 208 9.44 21.18 18.53
C GLY A 208 9.52 19.78 19.15
N ARG A 209 8.54 19.41 19.98
CA ARG A 209 8.48 18.09 20.59
C ARG A 209 7.96 17.06 19.60
N LEU A 210 8.62 15.90 19.57
CA LEU A 210 8.23 14.79 18.70
C LEU A 210 6.93 14.13 19.20
N MET A 211 5.95 14.03 18.31
CA MET A 211 4.62 13.47 18.57
C MET A 211 4.55 11.95 18.30
N ASN A 212 5.38 11.45 17.37
CA ASN A 212 5.24 10.13 16.74
C ASN A 212 6.43 9.19 16.98
N ASP A 213 6.73 8.84 18.22
CA ASP A 213 7.81 7.88 18.49
C ASP A 213 7.29 6.50 18.91
N PHE A 214 7.27 5.55 17.98
CA PHE A 214 7.17 4.11 18.29
C PHE A 214 8.55 3.42 18.32
N THR A 215 9.64 4.16 18.05
CA THR A 215 11.03 3.66 18.17
C THR A 215 11.47 3.47 19.62
N GLY A 216 10.60 3.83 20.58
CA GLY A 216 10.81 3.66 22.02
C GLY A 216 11.57 4.81 22.67
N ARG A 217 11.83 5.93 21.96
CA ARG A 217 12.52 7.10 22.56
C ARG A 217 11.59 7.95 23.43
N VAL A 218 10.27 7.86 23.22
CA VAL A 218 9.26 8.50 24.08
C VAL A 218 8.47 7.39 24.78
N ARG A 219 8.54 7.35 26.11
CA ARG A 219 7.74 6.40 26.91
C ARG A 219 6.26 6.80 26.85
N ARG A 220 5.36 5.81 26.82
CA ARG A 220 3.91 6.03 26.74
C ARG A 220 3.39 6.90 27.91
N ASP A 221 4.04 6.78 29.06
CA ASP A 221 3.74 7.53 30.29
C ASP A 221 4.12 9.03 30.19
N GLU A 222 4.95 9.39 29.21
CA GLU A 222 5.40 10.76 28.98
C GLU A 222 4.57 11.48 27.91
N TYR A 223 3.62 10.80 27.25
CA TYR A 223 2.79 11.40 26.21
C TYR A 223 2.01 12.60 26.74
N LYS A 224 2.27 13.79 26.18
CA LYS A 224 1.50 15.00 26.46
C LYS A 224 0.71 15.39 25.22
N PRO A 225 -0.45 16.03 25.39
CA PRO A 225 -1.16 16.60 24.26
C PRO A 225 -0.23 17.57 23.49
N PRO A 226 -0.36 17.66 22.16
CA PRO A 226 0.53 18.47 21.34
C PRO A 226 0.42 19.96 21.71
N GLU A 227 1.56 20.63 21.84
CA GLU A 227 1.60 22.06 22.13
C GLU A 227 1.29 22.89 20.88
N GLY A 228 0.54 23.97 21.08
CA GLY A 228 0.22 24.93 20.02
C GLY A 228 -0.57 24.34 18.84
N THR A 229 -0.71 25.14 17.78
CA THR A 229 -1.53 24.84 16.59
C THR A 229 -0.71 24.58 15.33
N THR A 230 0.61 24.72 15.41
CA THR A 230 1.51 24.45 14.29
C THR A 230 2.02 23.01 14.37
N ARG A 231 2.14 22.35 13.22
CA ARG A 231 2.78 21.03 13.10
C ARG A 231 3.85 21.08 12.03
N THR A 232 5.01 20.52 12.35
CA THR A 232 6.12 20.38 11.41
C THR A 232 6.32 18.90 11.11
N LEU A 233 6.14 18.53 9.85
CA LEU A 233 6.33 17.17 9.36
C LEU A 233 7.65 17.11 8.59
N THR A 234 8.51 16.17 8.95
CA THR A 234 9.62 15.76 8.10
C THR A 234 9.17 14.55 7.30
N VAL A 235 9.17 14.68 5.98
CA VAL A 235 8.62 13.67 5.05
C VAL A 235 9.68 13.17 4.07
N ALA A 236 9.59 11.91 3.69
CA ALA A 236 10.33 11.32 2.58
C ALA A 236 9.53 11.50 1.28
N LEU A 237 10.18 11.98 0.22
CA LEU A 237 9.61 12.03 -1.13
C LEU A 237 10.08 10.81 -1.94
N ASP A 238 9.30 10.40 -2.93
CA ASP A 238 9.71 9.34 -3.85
C ASP A 238 10.92 9.78 -4.69
N THR A 239 12.01 9.03 -4.55
CA THR A 239 13.29 9.37 -5.17
C THR A 239 13.28 9.18 -6.68
N ALA A 240 12.52 8.21 -7.19
CA ALA A 240 12.37 7.98 -8.62
C ALA A 240 11.57 9.13 -9.24
N GLN A 241 10.47 9.54 -8.61
CA GLN A 241 9.67 10.68 -9.05
C GLN A 241 10.46 11.98 -9.03
N TYR A 242 11.24 12.23 -7.97
CA TYR A 242 12.11 13.40 -7.90
C TYR A 242 13.12 13.44 -9.04
N GLN A 243 13.76 12.31 -9.35
CA GLN A 243 14.68 12.23 -10.48
C GLN A 243 13.98 12.51 -11.82
N LEU A 244 12.77 12.01 -12.02
CA LEU A 244 11.97 12.27 -13.23
C LEU A 244 11.61 13.75 -13.35
N ASP A 245 11.19 14.38 -12.26
CA ASP A 245 10.82 15.80 -12.23
C ASP A 245 12.04 16.70 -12.52
N MET A 246 13.20 16.41 -11.92
CA MET A 246 14.44 17.14 -12.19
C MET A 246 14.93 16.94 -13.62
N ASN A 247 14.78 15.73 -14.18
CA ASN A 247 15.12 15.46 -15.57
C ASN A 247 14.20 16.23 -16.53
N HIS A 248 12.91 16.37 -16.20
CA HIS A 248 11.96 17.16 -16.99
C HIS A 248 12.32 18.65 -16.94
N LEU A 249 12.65 19.17 -15.75
CA LEU A 249 13.11 20.55 -15.55
C LEU A 249 14.35 20.88 -16.39
N GLY A 250 15.32 19.96 -16.44
CA GLY A 250 16.57 20.17 -17.20
C GLY A 250 16.40 20.08 -18.72
N LYS A 251 15.42 19.31 -19.21
CA LYS A 251 15.18 19.11 -20.65
C LYS A 251 14.26 20.16 -21.25
N THR A 252 13.26 20.60 -20.50
CA THR A 252 12.20 21.49 -20.99
C THR A 252 12.52 22.92 -20.57
N LYS A 253 12.92 23.77 -21.53
CA LYS A 253 13.16 25.20 -21.26
C LYS A 253 11.88 25.86 -20.72
N GLY A 254 11.95 26.42 -19.52
CA GLY A 254 10.82 27.08 -18.87
C GLY A 254 9.87 26.14 -18.13
N ALA A 255 10.22 24.86 -17.96
CA ALA A 255 9.48 24.00 -17.04
C ALA A 255 9.57 24.55 -15.62
N GLU A 256 8.45 24.50 -14.91
CA GLU A 256 8.34 24.88 -13.52
C GLU A 256 8.78 23.74 -12.61
N ASP A 257 9.38 24.07 -11.47
CA ASP A 257 9.72 23.11 -10.43
C ASP A 257 8.49 22.80 -9.55
N PRO A 258 7.90 21.59 -9.62
CA PRO A 258 6.71 21.24 -8.84
C PRO A 258 6.91 21.44 -7.33
N TYR A 259 8.13 21.20 -6.83
CA TYR A 259 8.47 21.26 -5.42
C TYR A 259 8.46 22.68 -4.84
N SER A 260 8.33 23.71 -5.68
CA SER A 260 8.16 25.10 -5.28
C SER A 260 6.70 25.57 -5.26
N THR A 261 5.76 24.72 -5.66
CA THR A 261 4.38 25.14 -5.99
C THR A 261 3.30 24.60 -5.07
N PHE A 262 3.60 23.60 -4.23
CA PHE A 262 2.59 22.94 -3.41
C PHE A 262 1.91 23.91 -2.45
N ASN A 263 0.59 23.87 -2.41
CA ASN A 263 -0.23 24.72 -1.56
C ASN A 263 -1.26 23.96 -0.72
N ILE A 264 -1.48 22.67 -0.99
CA ILE A 264 -2.34 21.79 -0.19
C ILE A 264 -1.59 20.50 0.18
N ILE A 265 -1.85 19.99 1.38
CA ILE A 265 -1.52 18.62 1.77
C ILE A 265 -2.78 17.85 2.13
N MET A 266 -2.83 16.58 1.76
CA MET A 266 -3.94 15.69 2.00
C MET A 266 -3.47 14.41 2.69
N ARG A 267 -4.23 13.99 3.71
CA ARG A 267 -4.10 12.67 4.34
C ARG A 267 -5.17 11.72 3.81
N ARG A 268 -4.97 10.43 4.00
CA ARG A 268 -5.96 9.38 3.72
C ARG A 268 -6.38 8.68 5.01
N LYS A 269 -7.44 7.86 4.94
CA LYS A 269 -7.83 7.02 6.09
C LYS A 269 -6.75 5.95 6.31
N PRO A 270 -6.24 5.74 7.55
CA PRO A 270 -5.16 4.78 7.78
C PRO A 270 -5.42 3.36 7.27
N LYS A 271 -6.67 2.87 7.35
CA LYS A 271 -7.07 1.54 6.89
C LYS A 271 -6.97 1.35 5.37
N GLU A 272 -7.05 2.42 4.61
CA GLU A 272 -7.04 2.47 3.14
C GLU A 272 -5.65 2.94 2.63
N ASN A 273 -4.71 3.23 3.53
CA ASN A 273 -3.45 3.93 3.23
C ASN A 273 -2.19 3.06 3.35
N ASN A 274 -2.31 1.75 3.15
CA ASN A 274 -1.19 0.79 3.20
C ASN A 274 -0.59 0.47 1.82
N PHE A 275 -1.10 1.07 0.74
CA PHE A 275 -0.76 0.67 -0.62
C PHE A 275 0.74 0.75 -0.92
N LYS A 276 1.42 1.81 -0.46
CA LYS A 276 2.85 2.02 -0.69
C LYS A 276 3.69 0.92 -0.06
N ALA A 277 3.39 0.53 1.18
CA ALA A 277 4.11 -0.54 1.89
C ALA A 277 3.94 -1.91 1.19
N VAL A 278 2.75 -2.17 0.66
CA VAL A 278 2.48 -3.39 -0.14
C VAL A 278 3.27 -3.34 -1.46
N LEU A 279 3.26 -2.22 -2.17
CA LEU A 279 4.02 -2.06 -3.42
C LEU A 279 5.53 -2.17 -3.21
N GLU A 280 6.06 -1.62 -2.11
CA GLU A 280 7.46 -1.81 -1.73
C GLU A 280 7.78 -3.27 -1.44
N SER A 281 6.94 -3.95 -0.66
CA SER A 281 7.14 -5.37 -0.36
C SER A 281 7.17 -6.21 -1.65
N ILE A 282 6.29 -5.94 -2.61
CA ILE A 282 6.28 -6.63 -3.90
C ILE A 282 7.52 -6.26 -4.72
N ARG A 283 7.98 -5.00 -4.70
CA ARG A 283 9.22 -4.56 -5.36
C ARG A 283 10.45 -5.24 -4.77
N ASP A 284 10.54 -5.34 -3.46
CA ASP A 284 11.65 -5.99 -2.76
C ASP A 284 11.71 -7.48 -3.11
N LEU A 285 10.55 -8.16 -3.12
CA LEU A 285 10.45 -9.53 -3.60
C LEU A 285 10.91 -9.70 -5.06
N MET A 286 10.64 -8.73 -5.93
CA MET A 286 11.11 -8.76 -7.33
C MET A 286 12.62 -8.48 -7.48
N ASN A 287 13.26 -7.91 -6.45
CA ASN A 287 14.71 -7.70 -6.40
C ASN A 287 15.45 -8.85 -5.70
N GLU A 288 14.75 -9.70 -4.96
CA GLU A 288 15.33 -10.89 -4.37
C GLU A 288 15.12 -12.11 -5.28
N GLU A 289 15.86 -13.18 -5.01
CA GLU A 289 15.54 -14.47 -5.62
C GLU A 289 14.30 -15.02 -4.92
N VAL A 290 13.18 -15.05 -5.64
CA VAL A 290 11.92 -15.59 -5.12
C VAL A 290 12.04 -17.10 -5.00
N ILE A 291 12.35 -17.58 -3.79
CA ILE A 291 12.47 -19.01 -3.50
C ILE A 291 11.08 -19.57 -3.20
N ILE A 292 10.44 -20.13 -4.25
CA ILE A 292 9.25 -20.96 -4.08
C ILE A 292 9.71 -22.41 -3.92
N PRO A 293 9.19 -23.17 -2.95
CA PRO A 293 9.53 -24.59 -2.82
C PRO A 293 9.34 -25.32 -4.17
N PRO A 294 10.30 -26.15 -4.61
CA PRO A 294 10.24 -26.77 -5.94
C PRO A 294 8.95 -27.55 -6.21
N TRP A 295 8.39 -28.19 -5.18
CA TRP A 295 7.11 -28.92 -5.26
C TRP A 295 5.89 -28.02 -5.43
N LEU A 296 6.00 -26.72 -5.11
CA LEU A 296 4.93 -25.73 -5.23
C LEU A 296 5.09 -24.85 -6.48
N HIS A 297 6.31 -24.71 -6.99
CA HIS A 297 6.67 -23.77 -8.05
C HIS A 297 5.74 -23.86 -9.28
N ASP A 298 5.60 -25.05 -9.87
CA ASP A 298 4.82 -25.21 -11.10
C ASP A 298 3.33 -25.02 -10.85
N ILE A 299 2.81 -25.55 -9.73
CA ILE A 299 1.42 -25.39 -9.32
C ILE A 299 1.09 -23.92 -9.07
N PHE A 300 1.99 -23.18 -8.42
CA PHE A 300 1.85 -21.76 -8.16
C PHE A 300 1.77 -20.95 -9.46
N LEU A 301 2.55 -21.31 -10.47
CA LEU A 301 2.51 -20.68 -11.80
C LEU A 301 1.39 -21.19 -12.70
N GLY A 302 0.63 -22.20 -12.27
CA GLY A 302 -0.49 -22.79 -13.01
C GLY A 302 -0.08 -23.82 -14.07
N TYR A 303 1.15 -24.33 -13.99
CA TYR A 303 1.68 -25.35 -14.88
C TYR A 303 1.70 -26.74 -14.21
N GLY A 304 1.91 -27.77 -15.03
CA GLY A 304 2.11 -29.14 -14.53
C GLY A 304 0.85 -29.82 -14.01
N ASP A 305 1.06 -30.87 -13.23
CA ASP A 305 -0.01 -31.60 -12.55
C ASP A 305 -0.43 -30.87 -11.26
N PRO A 306 -1.70 -30.43 -11.13
CA PRO A 306 -2.21 -29.87 -9.88
C PRO A 306 -2.06 -30.83 -8.68
N GLY A 307 -1.94 -32.13 -8.95
CA GLY A 307 -1.66 -33.19 -7.97
C GLY A 307 -0.19 -33.29 -7.52
N ALA A 308 0.75 -32.54 -8.09
CA ALA A 308 2.18 -32.69 -7.77
C ALA A 308 2.54 -32.33 -6.32
N ALA A 309 1.80 -31.41 -5.69
CA ALA A 309 1.98 -31.01 -4.29
C ALA A 309 1.20 -31.91 -3.30
N GLN A 310 0.65 -33.03 -3.76
CA GLN A 310 -0.01 -33.98 -2.86
C GLN A 310 1.01 -34.67 -1.96
N TRP A 311 0.67 -34.88 -0.68
CA TRP A 311 1.59 -35.47 0.28
C TRP A 311 2.18 -36.83 -0.17
N ARG A 312 1.47 -37.63 -0.98
CA ARG A 312 2.00 -38.89 -1.53
C ARG A 312 3.08 -38.72 -2.59
N GLN A 313 3.04 -37.60 -3.31
CA GLN A 313 3.99 -37.27 -4.37
C GLN A 313 5.22 -36.54 -3.82
N LEU A 314 5.15 -36.07 -2.56
CA LEU A 314 6.32 -35.52 -1.86
C LEU A 314 7.36 -36.62 -1.58
N PRO A 315 8.66 -36.27 -1.55
CA PRO A 315 9.72 -37.21 -1.23
C PRO A 315 9.45 -37.92 0.11
N GLN A 316 9.63 -39.24 0.16
CA GLN A 316 9.36 -40.05 1.35
C GLN A 316 10.09 -39.53 2.59
N GLU A 317 11.30 -38.98 2.42
CA GLU A 317 12.12 -38.40 3.47
C GLU A 317 11.49 -37.18 4.18
N GLN A 318 10.52 -36.51 3.52
CA GLN A 318 9.81 -35.36 4.07
C GLN A 318 8.49 -35.74 4.76
N LEU A 319 8.09 -37.01 4.69
CA LEU A 319 6.82 -37.48 5.23
C LEU A 319 6.94 -37.94 6.67
N LEU A 320 5.97 -37.53 7.47
CA LEU A 320 5.76 -38.11 8.80
C LEU A 320 5.13 -39.49 8.62
N HIS A 321 5.93 -40.55 8.76
CA HIS A 321 5.45 -41.93 8.70
C HIS A 321 4.63 -42.34 9.93
N THR A 322 4.83 -41.65 11.05
CA THR A 322 4.06 -41.85 12.28
C THR A 322 3.68 -40.49 12.82
N VAL A 323 2.39 -40.31 13.07
CA VAL A 323 1.82 -39.08 13.61
C VAL A 323 1.08 -39.44 14.88
N ASP A 324 1.41 -38.80 15.98
CA ASP A 324 0.62 -38.82 17.20
C ASP A 324 -0.57 -37.87 17.03
N PHE A 325 -1.76 -38.45 16.87
CA PHE A 325 -3.02 -37.71 16.69
C PHE A 325 -3.55 -37.08 17.98
N LYS A 326 -2.90 -37.27 19.14
CA LYS A 326 -3.30 -36.69 20.42
C LYS A 326 -4.80 -36.91 20.70
N ASP A 327 -5.53 -35.84 20.96
CA ASP A 327 -6.95 -35.81 21.32
C ASP A 327 -7.89 -35.74 20.10
N THR A 328 -7.37 -35.96 18.87
CA THR A 328 -8.17 -35.86 17.64
C THR A 328 -9.35 -36.84 17.63
N PHE A 329 -9.16 -38.06 18.15
CA PHE A 329 -10.18 -39.10 18.18
C PHE A 329 -10.70 -39.31 19.60
N LEU A 330 -12.02 -39.49 19.70
CA LEU A 330 -12.70 -39.61 21.00
C LEU A 330 -12.61 -41.04 21.56
N ASN A 331 -12.59 -42.03 20.66
CA ASN A 331 -12.50 -43.45 20.97
C ASN A 331 -12.09 -44.24 19.73
N ALA A 332 -11.85 -45.54 19.89
CA ALA A 332 -11.43 -46.44 18.80
C ALA A 332 -12.47 -46.51 17.65
N GLN A 333 -13.76 -46.42 17.95
CA GLN A 333 -14.80 -46.42 16.92
C GLN A 333 -14.73 -45.15 16.05
N HIS A 334 -14.49 -43.98 16.65
CA HIS A 334 -14.31 -42.72 15.92
C HIS A 334 -13.12 -42.80 14.95
N VAL A 335 -12.05 -43.53 15.29
CA VAL A 335 -10.94 -43.78 14.34
C VAL A 335 -11.43 -44.58 13.13
N LEU A 336 -12.12 -45.69 13.38
CA LEU A 336 -12.65 -46.54 12.30
C LEU A 336 -13.62 -45.76 11.39
N ASP A 337 -14.50 -44.96 11.98
CA ASP A 337 -15.48 -44.14 11.29
C ASP A 337 -14.86 -42.94 10.54
N SER A 338 -13.66 -42.52 10.92
CA SER A 338 -12.93 -41.39 10.29
C SER A 338 -12.17 -41.79 9.02
N PHE A 339 -11.88 -43.08 8.85
CA PHE A 339 -11.15 -43.60 7.68
C PHE A 339 -11.93 -44.66 6.88
N PRO A 340 -13.21 -44.43 6.50
CA PRO A 340 -14.02 -45.41 5.77
C PRO A 340 -13.56 -45.55 4.31
N SER A 341 -12.96 -44.50 3.74
CA SER A 341 -12.22 -44.52 2.47
C SER A 341 -11.28 -43.32 2.42
N TYR A 342 -10.04 -43.55 1.95
CA TYR A 342 -8.97 -42.56 1.99
C TYR A 342 -8.88 -41.78 0.67
N ALA A 343 -8.95 -40.45 0.73
CA ALA A 343 -8.70 -39.58 -0.43
C ALA A 343 -7.43 -38.71 -0.21
N PRO A 344 -6.44 -38.75 -1.12
CA PRO A 344 -5.15 -38.05 -0.96
C PRO A 344 -5.15 -36.61 -1.47
N GLY A 345 -4.37 -35.72 -0.84
CA GLY A 345 -3.85 -34.55 -1.56
C GLY A 345 -3.26 -33.38 -0.78
N LEU A 346 -2.94 -32.29 -1.50
CA LEU A 346 -2.79 -30.94 -0.96
C LEU A 346 -4.04 -30.65 -0.15
N THR A 347 -3.86 -30.28 1.12
CA THR A 347 -5.01 -30.08 2.01
C THR A 347 -5.62 -28.69 1.79
N MET A 348 -6.36 -28.55 0.70
CA MET A 348 -7.30 -27.45 0.54
C MET A 348 -8.61 -27.83 1.22
N VAL A 349 -8.87 -27.22 2.38
CA VAL A 349 -10.12 -27.43 3.10
C VAL A 349 -11.18 -26.45 2.61
N VAL A 350 -12.12 -26.94 1.81
CA VAL A 350 -13.32 -26.17 1.44
C VAL A 350 -14.42 -26.48 2.43
N GLY A 351 -14.82 -25.50 3.23
CA GLY A 351 -15.87 -25.67 4.24
C GLY A 351 -16.98 -24.62 4.11
N PRO A 352 -18.25 -25.01 3.90
CA PRO A 352 -19.41 -24.11 4.03
C PRO A 352 -19.47 -23.40 5.40
N PRO A 353 -20.27 -22.33 5.56
CA PRO A 353 -20.48 -21.71 6.87
C PRO A 353 -20.93 -22.74 7.92
N GLY A 354 -20.37 -22.66 9.13
CA GLY A 354 -20.73 -23.56 10.24
C GLY A 354 -20.13 -24.98 10.21
N THR A 355 -19.31 -25.33 9.21
CA THR A 355 -18.73 -26.69 9.08
C THR A 355 -17.50 -26.99 9.94
N GLY A 356 -17.23 -26.17 10.97
CA GLY A 356 -16.12 -26.43 11.90
C GLY A 356 -14.72 -26.12 11.35
N LYS A 357 -14.58 -25.30 10.30
CA LYS A 357 -13.26 -24.91 9.73
C LYS A 357 -12.24 -24.45 10.79
N THR A 358 -12.69 -23.65 11.76
CA THR A 358 -11.85 -23.16 12.85
C THR A 358 -11.36 -24.32 13.73
N ASP A 359 -12.25 -25.25 14.07
CA ASP A 359 -11.91 -26.45 14.87
C ASP A 359 -10.92 -27.35 14.13
N THR A 360 -11.13 -27.58 12.84
CA THR A 360 -10.19 -28.33 11.99
C THR A 360 -8.82 -27.66 11.94
N ALA A 361 -8.76 -26.34 11.73
CA ALA A 361 -7.50 -25.60 11.72
C ALA A 361 -6.78 -25.68 13.07
N VAL A 362 -7.51 -25.53 14.18
CA VAL A 362 -6.97 -25.65 15.54
C VAL A 362 -6.41 -27.03 15.81
N GLN A 363 -7.12 -28.09 15.38
CA GLN A 363 -6.64 -29.45 15.52
C GLN A 363 -5.37 -29.69 14.71
N ILE A 364 -5.29 -29.19 13.48
CA ILE A 364 -4.07 -29.28 12.66
C ILE A 364 -2.88 -28.63 13.37
N MET A 365 -3.08 -27.42 13.92
CA MET A 365 -2.03 -26.72 14.66
C MET A 365 -1.59 -27.48 15.92
N HIS A 366 -2.54 -28.04 16.65
CA HIS A 366 -2.26 -28.86 17.84
C HIS A 366 -1.41 -30.08 17.48
N VAL A 367 -1.78 -30.81 16.41
CA VAL A 367 -1.02 -31.97 15.93
C VAL A 367 0.38 -31.56 15.45
N LEU A 368 0.51 -30.48 14.69
CA LEU A 368 1.81 -29.97 14.22
C LEU A 368 2.72 -29.55 15.37
N TYR A 369 2.19 -28.87 16.39
CA TYR A 369 2.95 -28.44 17.56
C TYR A 369 3.61 -29.62 18.28
N HIS A 370 2.88 -30.71 18.49
CA HIS A 370 3.40 -31.87 19.21
C HIS A 370 4.27 -32.80 18.36
N ASN A 371 4.01 -32.92 17.05
CA ASN A 371 4.77 -33.81 16.18
C ASN A 371 6.02 -33.14 15.59
N CYS A 372 6.03 -31.81 15.50
CA CYS A 372 7.12 -31.03 14.90
C CYS A 372 7.63 -29.92 15.85
N PRO A 373 8.12 -30.24 17.07
CA PRO A 373 8.43 -29.22 18.10
C PRO A 373 9.58 -28.27 17.73
N ALA A 374 10.42 -28.63 16.76
CA ALA A 374 11.49 -27.78 16.24
C ALA A 374 11.00 -26.79 15.16
N GLN A 375 9.79 -26.99 14.61
CA GLN A 375 9.23 -26.15 13.57
C GLN A 375 8.43 -24.98 14.17
N ARG A 376 8.21 -23.95 13.35
CA ARG A 376 7.35 -22.81 13.67
C ARG A 376 6.24 -22.72 12.65
N THR A 377 5.01 -22.50 13.11
CA THR A 377 3.83 -22.37 12.25
C THR A 377 3.42 -20.90 12.16
N LEU A 378 3.34 -20.38 10.94
CA LEU A 378 2.82 -19.03 10.68
C LEU A 378 1.32 -19.12 10.34
N LEU A 379 0.50 -18.32 11.05
CA LEU A 379 -0.93 -18.22 10.81
C LEU A 379 -1.27 -16.88 10.18
N ILE A 380 -1.97 -16.94 9.05
CA ILE A 380 -2.40 -15.78 8.29
C ILE A 380 -3.91 -15.88 8.10
N ALA A 381 -4.64 -14.82 8.45
CA ALA A 381 -6.08 -14.73 8.20
C ALA A 381 -6.45 -13.32 7.76
N HIS A 382 -7.52 -13.20 6.98
CA HIS A 382 -8.00 -11.92 6.46
C HIS A 382 -8.53 -10.99 7.56
N SER A 383 -9.12 -11.53 8.63
CA SER A 383 -9.74 -10.73 9.69
C SER A 383 -9.15 -11.01 11.07
N ASN A 384 -9.09 -9.97 11.90
CA ASN A 384 -8.74 -10.10 13.30
C ASN A 384 -9.70 -11.01 14.07
N GLN A 385 -10.98 -11.04 13.69
CA GLN A 385 -11.97 -11.93 14.30
C GLN A 385 -11.61 -13.40 14.06
N ALA A 386 -11.22 -13.77 12.84
CA ALA A 386 -10.79 -15.14 12.56
C ALA A 386 -9.56 -15.53 13.39
N LEU A 387 -8.61 -14.61 13.56
CA LEU A 387 -7.46 -14.84 14.46
C LEU A 387 -7.90 -14.96 15.93
N ASN A 388 -8.85 -14.14 16.41
CA ASN A 388 -9.38 -14.25 17.77
C ASN A 388 -9.94 -15.65 18.02
N ASP A 389 -10.81 -16.11 17.13
CA ASP A 389 -11.48 -17.41 17.26
C ASP A 389 -10.47 -18.56 17.23
N LEU A 390 -9.45 -18.48 16.36
CA LEU A 390 -8.36 -19.45 16.31
C LEU A 390 -7.54 -19.46 17.62
N PHE A 391 -7.05 -18.29 18.06
CA PHE A 391 -6.21 -18.20 19.26
C PHE A 391 -6.95 -18.61 20.53
N GLN A 392 -8.22 -18.24 20.68
CA GLN A 392 -9.05 -18.65 21.81
C GLN A 392 -9.11 -20.18 21.91
N LYS A 393 -9.40 -20.86 20.80
CA LYS A 393 -9.47 -22.32 20.76
C LYS A 393 -8.11 -23.00 20.91
N ILE A 394 -7.01 -22.39 20.45
CA ILE A 394 -5.65 -22.93 20.66
C ILE A 394 -5.29 -22.91 22.15
N ILE A 395 -5.62 -21.83 22.86
CA ILE A 395 -5.33 -21.69 24.31
C ILE A 395 -6.09 -22.72 25.14
N GLU A 396 -7.26 -23.16 24.67
CA GLU A 396 -8.04 -24.23 25.29
C GLU A 396 -7.43 -25.65 25.08
N ARG A 397 -6.38 -25.78 24.25
CA ARG A 397 -5.66 -27.04 24.01
C ARG A 397 -4.32 -27.07 24.76
N ASP A 398 -3.61 -28.20 24.69
CA ASP A 398 -2.31 -28.42 25.35
C ASP A 398 -1.15 -27.70 24.64
N VAL A 399 -1.33 -26.40 24.35
CA VAL A 399 -0.32 -25.52 23.74
C VAL A 399 -0.02 -24.36 24.69
N PRO A 400 1.15 -24.34 25.35
CA PRO A 400 1.49 -23.28 26.30
C PRO A 400 1.52 -21.89 25.66
N ALA A 401 0.85 -20.92 26.30
CA ALA A 401 0.72 -19.55 25.79
C ALA A 401 2.06 -18.85 25.49
N ARG A 402 3.16 -19.25 26.15
CA ARG A 402 4.51 -18.72 25.88
C ARG A 402 5.04 -19.00 24.47
N TYR A 403 4.44 -19.95 23.75
CA TYR A 403 4.80 -20.28 22.36
C TYR A 403 3.87 -19.60 21.33
N LEU A 404 2.88 -18.84 21.79
CA LEU A 404 1.92 -18.15 20.94
C LEU A 404 2.32 -16.68 20.82
N LEU A 405 2.47 -16.21 19.58
CA LEU A 405 2.74 -14.81 19.27
C LEU A 405 1.73 -14.32 18.25
N ARG A 406 1.09 -13.17 18.54
CA ARG A 406 0.20 -12.48 17.61
C ARG A 406 0.74 -11.10 17.28
N LEU A 407 0.88 -10.83 15.98
CA LEU A 407 1.28 -9.53 15.46
C LEU A 407 0.05 -8.77 14.96
N GLY A 408 -0.01 -7.45 15.20
CA GLY A 408 -1.11 -6.59 14.74
C GLY A 408 -0.76 -5.09 14.88
N GLN A 409 -1.26 -4.26 13.97
CA GLN A 409 -0.99 -2.81 13.93
C GLN A 409 -1.77 -1.99 14.97
N SER A 410 -2.85 -2.53 15.53
CA SER A 410 -3.67 -1.88 16.56
C SER A 410 -3.37 -2.46 17.93
N VAL A 411 -3.09 -1.58 18.89
CA VAL A 411 -3.03 -1.94 20.32
C VAL A 411 -4.43 -2.34 20.76
N TRP A 412 -4.50 -3.47 21.46
CA TRP A 412 -5.70 -4.03 22.10
C TRP A 412 -6.35 -3.08 23.08
#